data_AF-A0A6C0BF89-F1
#
_entry.id   AF-A0A6C0BF89-F1
#
_cell.length_a   1.000
_cell.length_b   1.000
_cell.length_c   1.000
_cell.angle_alpha   90.00
_cell.angle_beta   90.00
_cell.angle_gamma   90.00
#
_symmetry.space_group_name_H-M   'P 1'
#
loop_
_entity.id
_entity.type
_entity.pdbx_description
1 polymer ?
#
loop_
_entity_poly.entity_id
_entity_poly.type
_entity_poly.pdbx_seq_one_letter_code
_entity_poly.pdbx_strand_id
1 'polypeptide(L)'
;MSKNYICPNKTLIILDWDDTLFPTSWTTKNDIKLSNHKNRYKYIDKFDELDKLLSDTLIISNKCGKTIIVTNALNSWIEISSSVLPLTKNIMKSMDIISARERYQEYSDINEWKKRTFEDEVSSSYNNIISMGDADYEYNALVNLYDSLKVNKSKKYLKTIKFIKTNNYDTHMAQLSVIKNNVKNICSLTKHIDLIVNEK
;
A
#
# COMPACT_ATOMS: atom_id res chain seq x y z
N MET A 1 22.72 -14.93 -19.82
CA MET A 1 22.62 -14.25 -18.51
C MET A 1 21.42 -14.80 -17.78
N SER A 2 21.63 -15.51 -16.67
CA SER A 2 20.52 -16.02 -15.85
C SER A 2 19.73 -14.84 -15.32
N LYS A 3 18.45 -14.72 -15.70
CA LYS A 3 17.55 -13.77 -15.05
C LYS A 3 17.43 -14.22 -13.59
N ASN A 4 18.09 -13.49 -12.69
CA ASN A 4 17.95 -13.71 -11.25
C ASN A 4 16.54 -13.30 -10.84
N TYR A 5 15.57 -14.20 -10.97
CA TYR A 5 14.22 -13.98 -10.50
C TYR A 5 14.17 -14.08 -8.98
N ILE A 6 13.59 -13.08 -8.33
CA ILE A 6 13.31 -13.14 -6.89
C ILE A 6 12.07 -14.02 -6.70
N CYS A 7 12.18 -15.06 -5.87
CA CYS A 7 11.05 -15.93 -5.55
C CYS A 7 9.94 -15.15 -4.82
N PRO A 8 8.65 -15.32 -5.18
CA PRO A 8 7.53 -14.67 -4.49
C PRO A 8 7.52 -14.89 -2.97
N ASN A 9 7.90 -16.08 -2.50
CA ASN A 9 7.98 -16.40 -1.06
C ASN A 9 9.06 -15.61 -0.30
N LYS A 10 9.93 -14.88 -1.02
CA LYS A 10 10.96 -13.99 -0.47
C LYS A 10 10.60 -12.52 -0.66
N THR A 11 9.38 -12.22 -1.14
CA THR A 11 8.90 -10.88 -1.42
C THR A 11 7.79 -10.49 -0.46
N LEU A 12 7.93 -9.31 0.14
CA LEU A 12 6.92 -8.63 0.94
C LEU A 12 6.54 -7.32 0.25
N ILE A 13 5.25 -7.09 0.10
CA ILE A 13 4.66 -5.87 -0.45
C ILE A 13 3.85 -5.22 0.67
N ILE A 14 4.19 -3.99 1.02
CA ILE A 14 3.54 -3.19 2.06
C ILE A 14 2.87 -2.01 1.37
N LEU A 15 1.56 -1.90 1.55
CA LEU A 15 0.72 -0.87 0.93
C LEU A 15 0.14 0.04 2.01
N ASP A 16 0.17 1.35 1.80
CA ASP A 16 -0.66 2.27 2.57
C ASP A 16 -2.13 2.24 2.09
N TRP A 17 -3.04 2.75 2.93
CA TRP A 17 -4.46 2.83 2.63
C TRP A 17 -4.85 4.20 2.05
N ASP A 18 -4.84 5.25 2.86
CA ASP A 18 -5.26 6.60 2.48
C ASP A 18 -4.39 7.18 1.36
N ASP A 19 -5.04 7.79 0.37
CA ASP A 19 -4.46 8.40 -0.84
C ASP A 19 -3.48 7.51 -1.62
N THR A 20 -3.49 6.21 -1.32
CA THR A 20 -2.69 5.16 -1.97
C THR A 20 -3.62 4.12 -2.57
N LEU A 21 -4.33 3.36 -1.73
CA LEU A 21 -5.39 2.44 -2.19
C LEU A 21 -6.73 3.18 -2.27
N PHE A 22 -7.12 3.87 -1.20
CA PHE A 22 -8.39 4.58 -1.13
C PHE A 22 -8.20 6.10 -1.27
N PRO A 23 -8.93 6.79 -2.17
CA PRO A 23 -8.73 8.21 -2.45
C PRO A 23 -9.39 9.12 -1.40
N THR A 24 -8.90 9.09 -0.16
CA THR A 24 -9.44 9.82 0.99
C THR A 24 -9.51 11.33 0.75
N SER A 25 -8.48 11.94 0.17
CA SER A 25 -8.44 13.37 -0.17
C SER A 25 -9.50 13.75 -1.19
N TRP A 26 -9.77 12.90 -2.19
CA TRP A 26 -10.85 13.12 -3.15
C TRP A 26 -12.22 13.03 -2.46
N THR A 27 -12.45 12.00 -1.62
CA THR A 27 -13.73 11.88 -0.89
C THR A 27 -13.98 13.06 0.04
N THR A 28 -12.94 13.52 0.75
CA THR A 28 -13.01 14.68 1.64
C THR A 28 -13.31 15.97 0.85
N LYS A 29 -12.59 16.21 -0.25
CA LYS A 29 -12.79 17.39 -1.10
C LYS A 29 -14.22 17.53 -1.63
N ASN A 30 -14.88 16.40 -1.89
CA ASN A 30 -16.22 16.36 -2.48
C ASN A 30 -17.34 16.14 -1.43
N ASP A 31 -17.03 16.26 -0.13
CA ASP A 31 -17.95 15.99 1.00
C ASP A 31 -18.71 14.66 0.85
N ILE A 32 -17.97 13.61 0.45
CA ILE A 32 -18.54 12.28 0.25
C ILE A 32 -18.62 11.56 1.60
N LYS A 33 -19.83 11.49 2.16
CA LYS A 33 -20.12 10.83 3.42
C LYS A 33 -20.38 9.35 3.20
N LEU A 34 -19.35 8.51 3.35
CA LEU A 34 -19.39 7.07 3.07
C LEU A 34 -20.41 6.30 3.93
N SER A 35 -20.72 6.80 5.12
CA SER A 35 -21.77 6.26 6.01
C SER A 35 -23.19 6.63 5.57
N ASN A 36 -23.35 7.62 4.69
CA ASN A 36 -24.65 8.03 4.15
C ASN A 36 -24.85 7.42 2.76
N HIS A 37 -25.72 6.41 2.70
CA HIS A 37 -26.07 5.71 1.46
C HIS A 37 -26.44 6.66 0.31
N LYS A 38 -27.34 7.62 0.53
CA LYS A 38 -27.78 8.56 -0.54
C LYS A 38 -26.63 9.42 -1.07
N ASN A 39 -25.69 9.80 -0.22
CA ASN A 39 -24.54 10.61 -0.62
C ASN A 39 -23.56 9.77 -1.46
N ARG A 40 -23.17 8.58 -0.99
CA ARG A 40 -22.20 7.72 -1.70
C ARG A 40 -22.74 7.15 -3.02
N TYR A 41 -24.06 6.91 -3.15
CA TYR A 41 -24.67 6.43 -4.39
C TYR A 41 -24.48 7.39 -5.58
N LYS A 42 -24.28 8.69 -5.34
CA LYS A 42 -23.97 9.66 -6.41
C LYS A 42 -22.64 9.37 -7.11
N TYR A 43 -21.78 8.59 -6.48
CA TYR A 43 -20.44 8.27 -6.95
C TYR A 43 -20.26 6.75 -7.13
N ILE A 44 -21.35 5.99 -7.23
CA ILE A 44 -21.29 4.52 -7.30
C ILE A 44 -20.45 4.04 -8.49
N ASP A 45 -20.56 4.67 -9.65
CA ASP A 45 -19.77 4.30 -10.83
C ASP A 45 -18.27 4.47 -10.58
N LYS A 46 -17.86 5.53 -9.87
CA LYS A 46 -16.47 5.76 -9.47
C LYS A 46 -16.01 4.75 -8.42
N PHE A 47 -16.85 4.35 -7.49
CA PHE A 47 -16.49 3.30 -6.54
C PHE A 47 -16.40 1.92 -7.20
N ASP A 48 -17.28 1.61 -8.14
CA ASP A 48 -17.26 0.36 -8.90
C ASP A 48 -16.01 0.24 -9.79
N GLU A 49 -15.58 1.34 -10.42
CA GLU A 49 -14.34 1.39 -11.20
C GLU A 49 -13.12 1.19 -10.30
N LEU A 50 -13.07 1.91 -9.17
CA LEU A 50 -12.01 1.78 -8.17
C LEU A 50 -11.94 0.35 -7.62
N ASP A 51 -13.09 -0.25 -7.29
CA ASP A 51 -13.18 -1.57 -6.70
C ASP A 51 -12.63 -2.65 -7.65
N LYS A 52 -12.97 -2.57 -8.94
CA LYS A 52 -12.41 -3.47 -9.97
C LYS A 52 -10.90 -3.29 -10.12
N LEU A 53 -10.43 -2.04 -10.17
CA LEU A 53 -9.00 -1.76 -10.34
C LEU A 53 -8.17 -2.22 -9.13
N LEU A 54 -8.64 -1.90 -7.92
CA LEU A 54 -7.96 -2.30 -6.68
C LEU A 54 -7.97 -3.80 -6.48
N SER A 55 -9.12 -4.46 -6.67
CA SER A 55 -9.21 -5.92 -6.54
C SER A 55 -8.23 -6.64 -7.48
N ASP A 56 -8.17 -6.24 -8.76
CA ASP A 56 -7.17 -6.76 -9.71
C ASP A 56 -5.73 -6.49 -9.25
N THR A 57 -5.46 -5.28 -8.76
CA THR A 57 -4.13 -4.88 -8.29
C THR A 57 -3.68 -5.76 -7.13
N LEU A 58 -4.54 -5.95 -6.12
CA LEU A 58 -4.25 -6.78 -4.95
C LEU A 58 -4.08 -8.26 -5.32
N ILE A 59 -4.90 -8.79 -6.25
CA ILE A 59 -4.76 -10.17 -6.75
C ILE A 59 -3.39 -10.35 -7.41
N ILE A 60 -2.94 -9.40 -8.24
CA ILE A 60 -1.65 -9.50 -8.91
C ILE A 60 -0.50 -9.34 -7.90
N SER A 61 -0.60 -8.40 -6.95
CA SER A 61 0.38 -8.22 -5.87
C SER A 61 0.55 -9.49 -5.04
N ASN A 62 -0.55 -10.14 -4.63
CA ASN A 62 -0.53 -11.40 -3.89
C ASN A 62 0.12 -12.58 -4.65
N LYS A 63 0.08 -12.55 -6.00
CA LYS A 63 0.82 -13.53 -6.83
C LYS A 63 2.32 -13.24 -6.87
N CYS A 64 2.73 -12.01 -6.56
CA CYS A 64 4.14 -11.59 -6.60
C CYS A 64 4.84 -11.71 -5.24
N GLY A 65 4.10 -11.77 -4.14
CA GLY A 65 4.63 -11.95 -2.78
C GLY A 65 3.54 -11.80 -1.72
N LYS A 66 3.92 -11.92 -0.44
CA LYS A 66 3.00 -11.59 0.67
C LYS A 66 2.65 -10.11 0.57
N THR A 67 1.37 -9.77 0.47
CA THR A 67 0.92 -8.36 0.48
C THR A 67 0.20 -8.07 1.79
N ILE A 68 0.60 -6.98 2.45
CA ILE A 68 -0.01 -6.48 3.68
C ILE A 68 -0.37 -5.00 3.54
N ILE A 69 -1.32 -4.54 4.33
CA ILE A 69 -1.68 -3.12 4.42
C ILE A 69 -1.17 -2.58 5.76
N VAL A 70 -0.41 -1.48 5.73
CA VAL A 70 0.06 -0.77 6.93
C VAL A 70 -0.33 0.70 6.80
N THR A 71 -1.20 1.17 7.70
CA THR A 71 -1.76 2.53 7.64
C THR A 71 -1.71 3.26 8.98
N ASN A 72 -1.63 4.59 8.93
CA ASN A 72 -1.81 5.47 10.09
C ASN A 72 -3.30 5.79 10.36
N ALA A 73 -4.23 5.26 9.57
CA ALA A 73 -5.65 5.32 9.88
C ALA A 73 -6.06 4.28 10.93
N LEU A 74 -7.22 4.51 11.56
CA LEU A 74 -7.87 3.53 12.42
C LEU A 74 -8.50 2.41 11.59
N ASN A 75 -8.61 1.22 12.16
CA ASN A 75 -9.28 0.09 11.49
C ASN A 75 -10.74 0.39 11.17
N SER A 76 -11.41 1.20 12.01
CA SER A 76 -12.77 1.67 11.75
C SER A 76 -12.90 2.47 10.45
N TRP A 77 -11.86 3.25 10.07
CA TRP A 77 -11.85 3.98 8.82
C TRP A 77 -11.70 3.05 7.62
N ILE A 78 -10.82 2.05 7.71
CA ILE A 78 -10.65 1.03 6.67
C ILE A 78 -11.97 0.26 6.45
N GLU A 79 -12.67 -0.10 7.52
CA GLU A 79 -13.95 -0.81 7.45
C GLU A 79 -15.04 0.03 6.77
N ILE A 80 -15.15 1.32 7.12
CA ILE A 80 -16.11 2.25 6.49
C ILE A 80 -15.76 2.49 5.02
N SER A 81 -14.50 2.77 4.71
CA SER A 81 -14.05 3.11 3.35
C SER A 81 -14.07 1.92 2.41
N SER A 82 -13.72 0.73 2.88
CA SER A 82 -13.86 -0.51 2.09
C SER A 82 -15.32 -0.96 1.90
N SER A 83 -16.29 -0.40 2.64
CA SER A 83 -17.72 -0.76 2.49
C SER A 83 -18.32 -0.39 1.13
N VAL A 84 -17.66 0.51 0.38
CA VAL A 84 -18.02 0.86 -1.01
C VAL A 84 -17.19 0.10 -2.04
N LEU A 85 -16.33 -0.84 -1.61
CA LEU A 85 -15.43 -1.62 -2.45
C LEU A 85 -15.58 -3.13 -2.19
N PRO A 86 -16.75 -3.74 -2.51
CA PRO A 86 -17.06 -5.12 -2.12
C PRO A 86 -16.07 -6.19 -2.65
N LEU A 87 -15.56 -6.05 -3.88
CA LEU A 87 -14.59 -7.00 -4.45
C LEU A 87 -13.25 -6.92 -3.71
N THR A 88 -12.76 -5.70 -3.51
CA THR A 88 -11.52 -5.40 -2.79
C THR A 88 -11.63 -5.87 -1.34
N LYS A 89 -12.74 -5.56 -0.66
CA LYS A 89 -13.01 -5.99 0.70
C LYS A 89 -13.00 -7.51 0.84
N ASN A 90 -13.48 -8.25 -0.17
CA ASN A 90 -13.44 -9.70 -0.13
C ASN A 90 -12.00 -10.26 -0.20
N ILE A 91 -11.12 -9.66 -0.99
CA ILE A 91 -9.69 -10.04 -1.06
C ILE A 91 -8.98 -9.72 0.26
N MET A 92 -9.28 -8.54 0.82
CA MET A 92 -8.73 -8.05 2.08
C MET A 92 -8.95 -8.99 3.27
N LYS A 93 -10.00 -9.82 3.26
CA LYS A 93 -10.25 -10.84 4.31
C LYS A 93 -9.10 -11.84 4.49
N SER A 94 -8.28 -12.02 3.45
CA SER A 94 -7.14 -12.95 3.45
C SER A 94 -5.79 -12.24 3.62
N MET A 95 -5.80 -10.92 3.86
CA MET A 95 -4.62 -10.10 4.00
C MET A 95 -4.44 -9.62 5.43
N ASP A 96 -3.19 -9.42 5.83
CA ASP A 96 -2.91 -8.72 7.09
C ASP A 96 -3.12 -7.22 6.88
N ILE A 97 -3.99 -6.63 7.70
CA ILE A 97 -4.28 -5.20 7.71
C ILE A 97 -3.90 -4.66 9.09
N ILE A 98 -2.95 -3.74 9.11
CA ILE A 98 -2.34 -3.22 10.32
C ILE A 98 -2.58 -1.71 10.41
N SER A 99 -3.33 -1.30 11.43
CA SER A 99 -3.33 0.09 11.88
C SER A 99 -2.11 0.34 12.77
N ALA A 100 -1.09 1.00 12.20
CA ALA A 100 0.08 1.46 12.95
C ALA A 100 -0.32 2.46 14.04
N ARG A 101 -1.37 3.25 13.77
CA ARG A 101 -1.96 4.17 14.76
C ARG A 101 -2.51 3.44 15.97
N GLU A 102 -3.37 2.44 15.78
CA GLU A 102 -3.96 1.72 16.92
C GLU A 102 -2.88 1.01 17.75
N ARG A 103 -1.80 0.54 17.11
CA ARG A 103 -0.69 -0.11 17.83
C ARG A 103 0.17 0.84 18.66
N TYR A 104 0.46 2.04 18.15
CA TYR A 104 1.54 2.86 18.72
C TYR A 104 1.16 4.29 19.11
N GLN A 105 -0.09 4.74 18.89
CA GLN A 105 -0.50 6.11 19.23
C GLN A 105 -0.35 6.48 20.70
N GLU A 106 -0.42 5.51 21.61
CA GLU A 106 -0.24 5.73 23.04
C GLU A 106 1.25 5.82 23.46
N TYR A 107 2.16 5.34 22.61
CA TYR A 107 3.56 5.08 22.99
C TYR A 107 4.58 5.91 22.19
N SER A 108 4.16 6.56 21.10
CA SER A 108 5.08 7.29 20.22
C SER A 108 4.35 8.26 19.29
N ASP A 109 5.12 9.12 18.62
CA ASP A 109 4.62 10.05 17.61
C ASP A 109 4.29 9.35 16.29
N ILE A 110 3.42 9.98 15.50
CA ILE A 110 2.98 9.48 14.18
C ILE A 110 4.13 9.11 13.22
N ASN A 111 5.27 9.81 13.35
CA ASN A 111 6.48 9.54 12.55
C ASN A 111 7.12 8.17 12.87
N GLU A 112 6.86 7.61 14.04
CA GLU A 112 7.42 6.34 14.52
C GLU A 112 6.48 5.16 14.29
N TRP A 113 5.17 5.39 14.14
CA TRP A 113 4.18 4.31 14.07
C TRP A 113 4.48 3.31 12.94
N LYS A 114 4.70 3.78 11.72
CA LYS A 114 5.03 2.88 10.59
C LYS A 114 6.44 2.31 10.68
N LYS A 115 7.41 3.01 11.26
CA LYS A 115 8.78 2.50 11.47
C LYS A 115 8.72 1.24 12.35
N ARG A 116 8.10 1.37 13.53
CA ARG A 116 7.90 0.26 14.48
C ARG A 116 7.08 -0.87 13.87
N THR A 117 6.02 -0.54 13.14
CA THR A 117 5.21 -1.56 12.44
C THR A 117 6.06 -2.33 11.42
N PHE A 118 6.92 -1.66 10.67
CA PHE A 118 7.78 -2.34 9.68
C PHE A 118 8.81 -3.24 10.38
N GLU A 119 9.39 -2.80 11.50
CA GLU A 119 10.29 -3.65 12.30
C GLU A 119 9.61 -4.93 12.80
N ASP A 120 8.35 -4.84 13.23
CA ASP A 120 7.59 -5.97 13.75
C ASP A 120 7.12 -6.93 12.63
N GLU A 121 6.72 -6.40 11.47
CA GLU A 121 6.13 -7.20 10.38
C GLU A 121 7.17 -7.75 9.39
N VAL A 122 8.33 -7.10 9.24
CA VAL A 122 9.34 -7.54 8.27
C VAL A 122 10.31 -8.56 8.87
N SER A 123 10.03 -9.82 8.58
CA SER A 123 10.94 -10.92 8.94
C SER A 123 12.25 -10.94 8.12
N SER A 124 13.30 -11.50 8.71
CA SER A 124 14.60 -11.73 8.05
C SER A 124 14.53 -12.65 6.82
N SER A 125 13.43 -13.37 6.64
CA SER A 125 13.22 -14.29 5.52
C SER A 125 12.94 -13.58 4.19
N TYR A 126 12.47 -12.32 4.22
CA TYR A 126 12.18 -11.54 3.01
C TYR A 126 13.45 -10.88 2.48
N ASN A 127 13.74 -11.07 1.19
CA ASN A 127 14.89 -10.46 0.52
C ASN A 127 14.50 -9.29 -0.39
N ASN A 128 13.20 -9.08 -0.58
CA ASN A 128 12.65 -8.08 -1.48
C ASN A 128 11.46 -7.43 -0.79
N ILE A 129 11.62 -6.19 -0.37
CA ILE A 129 10.61 -5.47 0.40
C ILE A 129 10.23 -4.24 -0.41
N ILE A 130 8.95 -4.16 -0.75
CA ILE A 130 8.38 -3.08 -1.53
C ILE A 130 7.41 -2.33 -0.63
N SER A 131 7.63 -1.03 -0.49
CA SER A 131 6.76 -0.13 0.26
C SER A 131 6.13 0.86 -0.70
N MET A 132 4.81 1.00 -0.67
CA MET A 132 4.06 1.92 -1.53
C MET A 132 3.15 2.80 -0.69
N GLY A 133 3.23 4.12 -0.88
CA GLY A 133 2.41 5.10 -0.17
C GLY A 133 2.53 6.51 -0.74
N ASP A 134 1.63 7.41 -0.34
CA ASP A 134 1.59 8.82 -0.76
C ASP A 134 2.33 9.75 0.22
N ALA A 135 2.66 9.27 1.41
CA ALA A 135 3.25 10.03 2.50
C ALA A 135 4.74 9.68 2.70
N ASP A 136 5.44 10.50 3.50
CA ASP A 136 6.87 10.27 3.75
C ASP A 136 7.07 9.20 4.82
N TYR A 137 5.99 8.80 5.52
CA TYR A 137 6.01 7.78 6.54
C TYR A 137 6.47 6.42 5.99
N GLU A 138 6.02 6.02 4.80
CA GLU A 138 6.37 4.73 4.18
C GLU A 138 7.84 4.69 3.76
N TYR A 139 8.34 5.81 3.23
CA TYR A 139 9.75 5.97 2.86
C TYR A 139 10.63 5.90 4.11
N ASN A 140 10.31 6.71 5.13
CA ASN A 140 11.06 6.76 6.38
C ASN A 140 11.07 5.41 7.12
N ALA A 141 9.94 4.68 7.09
CA ALA A 141 9.85 3.33 7.65
C ALA A 141 10.74 2.34 6.93
N LEU A 142 10.78 2.37 5.58
CA LEU A 142 11.63 1.45 4.82
C LEU A 142 13.12 1.77 4.98
N VAL A 143 13.49 3.06 5.04
CA VAL A 143 14.89 3.48 5.28
C VAL A 143 15.34 3.08 6.68
N ASN A 144 14.51 3.30 7.71
CA ASN A 144 14.81 2.86 9.08
C ASN A 144 15.03 1.34 9.15
N LEU A 145 14.19 0.56 8.46
CA LEU A 145 14.34 -0.88 8.35
C LEU A 145 15.64 -1.30 7.64
N TYR A 146 16.14 -0.52 6.67
CA TYR A 146 17.42 -0.82 6.03
C TYR A 146 18.56 -0.88 7.04
N ASP A 147 18.59 0.08 7.97
CA ASP A 147 19.64 0.17 8.97
C ASP A 147 19.60 -1.01 9.94
N SER A 148 18.41 -1.48 10.33
CA SER A 148 18.26 -2.67 11.17
C SER A 148 18.62 -3.98 10.42
N LEU A 149 18.36 -4.04 9.11
CA LEU A 149 18.66 -5.22 8.28
C LEU A 149 20.14 -5.34 7.86
N LYS A 150 20.96 -4.28 7.97
CA LYS A 150 22.41 -4.30 7.64
C LYS A 150 23.20 -5.35 8.41
N VAL A 151 22.70 -5.80 9.56
CA VAL A 151 23.32 -6.87 10.38
C VAL A 151 23.26 -8.23 9.67
N ASN A 152 22.35 -8.41 8.71
CA ASN A 152 22.12 -9.68 8.05
C ASN A 152 22.99 -9.83 6.78
N LYS A 153 23.72 -10.94 6.66
CA LYS A 153 24.62 -11.22 5.51
C LYS A 153 23.88 -11.50 4.18
N SER A 154 22.55 -11.61 4.21
CA SER A 154 21.75 -11.88 3.02
C SER A 154 21.46 -10.61 2.22
N LYS A 155 21.60 -10.68 0.90
CA LYS A 155 21.32 -9.55 0.00
C LYS A 155 19.84 -9.16 0.06
N LYS A 156 19.56 -7.91 0.43
CA LYS A 156 18.21 -7.33 0.48
C LYS A 156 18.01 -6.31 -0.63
N TYR A 157 16.79 -6.25 -1.17
CA TYR A 157 16.34 -5.23 -2.11
C TYR A 157 15.18 -4.48 -1.49
N LEU A 158 15.38 -3.18 -1.25
CA LEU A 158 14.35 -2.27 -0.74
C LEU A 158 13.88 -1.38 -1.89
N LYS A 159 12.55 -1.27 -2.02
CA LYS A 159 11.92 -0.56 -3.13
C LYS A 159 10.83 0.36 -2.59
N THR A 160 11.00 1.66 -2.80
CA THR A 160 9.98 2.67 -2.48
C THR A 160 9.24 3.06 -3.75
N ILE A 161 7.92 3.11 -3.64
CA ILE A 161 7.05 3.68 -4.68
C ILE A 161 6.17 4.73 -4.05
N LYS A 162 6.50 5.98 -4.36
CA LYS A 162 5.83 7.17 -3.85
C LYS A 162 4.67 7.54 -4.78
N PHE A 163 3.46 7.51 -4.25
CA PHE A 163 2.31 8.10 -4.93
C PHE A 163 2.40 9.62 -4.81
N ILE A 164 2.01 10.33 -5.88
CA ILE A 164 1.87 11.77 -5.84
C ILE A 164 0.59 12.13 -5.10
N LYS A 165 0.70 13.13 -4.22
CA LYS A 165 -0.47 13.65 -3.51
C LYS A 165 -1.44 14.28 -4.50
N THR A 166 -2.68 13.81 -4.46
CA THR A 166 -3.74 14.32 -5.32
C THR A 166 -5.09 14.24 -4.61
N ASN A 167 -6.00 15.13 -4.99
CA ASN A 167 -7.42 15.01 -4.68
C ASN A 167 -8.26 14.85 -5.96
N ASN A 168 -7.60 14.61 -7.09
CA ASN A 168 -8.21 14.28 -8.37
C ASN A 168 -8.37 12.76 -8.47
N TYR A 169 -9.60 12.30 -8.65
CA TYR A 169 -9.93 10.88 -8.76
C TYR A 169 -9.24 10.21 -9.96
N ASP A 170 -9.19 10.87 -11.11
CA ASP A 170 -8.64 10.28 -12.34
C ASP A 170 -7.11 10.11 -12.20
N THR A 171 -6.43 11.07 -11.57
CA THR A 171 -5.00 10.93 -11.19
C THR A 171 -4.79 9.75 -10.24
N HIS A 172 -5.64 9.58 -9.23
CA HIS A 172 -5.56 8.44 -8.30
C HIS A 172 -5.70 7.11 -9.05
N MET A 173 -6.69 7.01 -9.93
CA MET A 173 -6.93 5.83 -10.77
C MET A 173 -5.77 5.55 -11.72
N ALA A 174 -5.19 6.59 -12.34
CA ALA A 174 -4.03 6.45 -13.22
C ALA A 174 -2.83 5.88 -12.46
N GLN A 175 -2.54 6.35 -11.25
CA GLN A 175 -1.46 5.83 -10.42
C GLN A 175 -1.66 4.34 -10.07
N LEU A 176 -2.88 3.97 -9.65
CA LEU A 176 -3.23 2.56 -9.39
C LEU A 176 -3.08 1.69 -10.64
N SER A 177 -3.48 2.18 -11.81
CA SER A 177 -3.32 1.49 -13.10
C SER A 177 -1.84 1.27 -13.43
N VAL A 178 -0.98 2.25 -13.18
CA VAL A 178 0.48 2.10 -13.32
C VAL A 178 1.00 0.99 -12.40
N ILE A 179 0.54 0.93 -11.14
CA ILE A 179 0.93 -0.17 -10.22
C ILE A 179 0.44 -1.52 -10.73
N LYS A 180 -0.85 -1.66 -11.07
CA LYS A 180 -1.44 -2.90 -11.60
C LYS A 180 -0.61 -3.46 -12.76
N ASN A 181 -0.21 -2.59 -13.69
CA ASN A 181 0.51 -2.98 -14.90
C ASN A 181 2.00 -3.28 -14.65
N ASN A 182 2.61 -2.71 -13.60
CA ASN A 182 4.06 -2.80 -13.37
C ASN A 182 4.47 -3.62 -12.15
N VAL A 183 3.56 -3.99 -11.25
CA VAL A 183 3.91 -4.65 -9.97
C VAL A 183 4.72 -5.93 -10.16
N LYS A 184 4.43 -6.73 -11.19
CA LYS A 184 5.21 -7.93 -11.54
C LYS A 184 6.66 -7.58 -11.87
N ASN A 185 6.86 -6.54 -12.69
CA ASN A 185 8.19 -6.08 -13.08
C ASN A 185 8.94 -5.52 -11.86
N ILE A 186 8.29 -4.64 -11.09
CA ILE A 186 8.80 -4.08 -9.84
C ILE A 186 9.29 -5.21 -8.91
N CYS A 187 8.47 -6.23 -8.68
CA CYS A 187 8.83 -7.35 -7.80
C CYS A 187 10.03 -8.14 -8.33
N SER A 188 10.14 -8.31 -9.65
CA SER A 188 11.21 -9.10 -10.28
C SER A 188 12.60 -8.44 -10.28
N LEU A 189 12.68 -7.12 -10.12
CA LEU A 189 13.95 -6.38 -10.22
C LEU A 189 14.90 -6.71 -9.06
N THR A 190 16.16 -7.04 -9.35
CA THR A 190 17.19 -7.32 -8.33
C THR A 190 18.05 -6.08 -8.05
N LYS A 191 17.40 -4.97 -7.72
CA LYS A 191 18.05 -3.72 -7.32
C LYS A 191 17.16 -2.93 -6.36
N HIS A 192 17.77 -1.99 -5.65
CA HIS A 192 17.02 -0.94 -4.97
C HIS A 192 16.26 -0.10 -5.98
N ILE A 193 15.10 0.39 -5.57
CA ILE A 193 14.24 1.24 -6.38
C ILE A 193 13.77 2.39 -5.50
N ASP A 194 13.82 3.58 -6.05
CA ASP A 194 13.13 4.75 -5.51
C ASP A 194 12.42 5.43 -6.67
N LEU A 195 11.09 5.35 -6.68
CA LEU A 195 10.26 5.83 -7.78
C LEU A 195 9.11 6.68 -7.27
N ILE A 196 8.78 7.71 -8.04
CA ILE A 196 7.55 8.48 -7.91
C ILE A 196 6.61 8.04 -9.04
N VAL A 197 5.34 7.77 -8.74
CA VAL A 197 4.34 7.39 -9.73
C VAL A 197 3.95 8.64 -10.51
N ASN A 198 4.46 8.76 -11.74
CA ASN A 198 4.09 9.83 -12.65
C ASN A 198 3.04 9.32 -13.63
N GLU A 199 2.04 10.17 -13.91
CA GLU A 199 1.17 10.02 -15.07
C GLU A 199 2.05 10.09 -16.33
N LYS A 200 2.08 9.03 -17.13
CA LYS A 200 2.65 9.05 -18.48
C LYS A 200 1.52 9.08 -19.49
#